data_AF-A0A7X0VV64-F1
#
_entry.id   AF-A0A7X0VV64-F1
#
_cell.length_a   1.000
_cell.length_b   1.000
_cell.length_c   1.000
_cell.angle_alpha   90.00
_cell.angle_beta   90.00
_cell.angle_gamma   90.00
#
_symmetry.space_group_name_H-M   'P 1'
#
loop_
_entity.id
_entity.type
_entity.pdbx_description
1 polymer ?
#
loop_
_entity_poly.entity_id
_entity_poly.type
_entity_poly.pdbx_seq_one_letter_code
_entity_poly.pdbx_strand_id
1 'polypeptide(L)'
;MNGLARRRKKSIWAVLTAAALLLSACGREDGGEGMPSASGFAASPGSTESAAPAASETAPAADSFELKADRTEPPPEGAKLEPMGEDNPLYIAPGRLDASIRIGFRLDKRGDFLIAEGSGTLTVGKRDIPFTLDQTSVMRTASLSGDRELVFGALQADTKTEPASFAFRMRFVPETKELELRLSNGKELIVFGSSDTLAANEEKVEEAEAAYRPVPGASPASS
;
A
#
# COMPACT_ATOMS: atom_id res chain seq x y z
N MET A 1 12.64 0.77 -56.26
CA MET A 1 12.42 2.23 -56.23
C MET A 1 12.01 2.60 -54.81
N ASN A 2 12.72 3.57 -54.21
CA ASN A 2 12.43 4.32 -52.96
C ASN A 2 12.42 3.48 -51.66
N GLY A 3 13.33 3.61 -50.67
CA GLY A 3 14.25 4.69 -50.33
C GLY A 3 13.53 5.83 -49.61
N LEU A 4 13.52 5.85 -48.26
CA LEU A 4 13.37 7.05 -47.40
C LEU A 4 13.64 6.61 -45.93
N ALA A 5 14.78 6.97 -45.33
CA ALA A 5 15.04 8.20 -44.55
C ALA A 5 14.25 8.21 -43.21
N ARG A 6 14.79 8.44 -42.02
CA ARG A 6 15.85 9.36 -41.59
C ARG A 6 16.51 8.89 -40.28
N ARG A 7 17.84 8.82 -40.25
CA ARG A 7 18.63 8.98 -39.03
C ARG A 7 19.00 10.45 -38.87
N ARG A 8 19.21 10.83 -37.59
CA ARG A 8 19.89 12.01 -37.03
C ARG A 8 18.98 13.08 -36.44
N LYS A 9 19.06 13.24 -35.12
CA LYS A 9 19.40 14.52 -34.49
C LYS A 9 20.41 14.27 -33.36
N LYS A 10 21.60 14.86 -33.51
CA LYS A 10 22.46 15.34 -32.42
C LYS A 10 21.80 16.64 -31.91
N SER A 11 21.85 17.04 -30.63
CA SER A 11 22.96 17.80 -30.04
C SER A 11 22.49 18.38 -28.69
N ILE A 12 23.22 18.19 -27.59
CA ILE A 12 24.04 19.16 -26.81
C ILE A 12 23.25 20.08 -25.84
N TRP A 13 23.87 20.27 -24.65
CA TRP A 13 23.74 21.31 -23.61
C TRP A 13 22.84 20.95 -22.41
N ALA A 14 23.11 21.37 -21.18
CA ALA A 14 24.27 21.42 -20.28
C ALA A 14 23.85 22.28 -19.08
N VAL A 15 24.35 21.92 -17.89
CA VAL A 15 24.56 22.76 -16.67
C VAL A 15 23.34 23.14 -15.80
N LEU A 16 23.66 23.19 -14.48
CA LEU A 16 23.04 23.87 -13.32
C LEU A 16 21.97 23.03 -12.57
N THR A 17 22.04 22.81 -11.25
CA THR A 17 22.76 23.53 -10.18
C THR A 17 22.99 22.61 -8.99
N ALA A 18 24.19 22.65 -8.41
CA ALA A 18 24.46 22.15 -7.06
C ALA A 18 23.98 23.20 -6.04
N ALA A 19 23.19 22.78 -5.07
CA ALA A 19 22.98 23.53 -3.82
C ALA A 19 23.20 22.55 -2.67
N ALA A 20 24.35 22.69 -2.03
CA ALA A 20 24.78 21.91 -0.89
C ALA A 20 24.43 22.65 0.41
N LEU A 21 24.04 21.85 1.40
CA LEU A 21 24.39 21.95 2.83
C LEU A 21 23.81 23.10 3.67
N LEU A 22 22.85 22.70 4.51
CA LEU A 22 22.90 22.67 5.97
C LEU A 22 23.67 23.79 6.70
N LEU A 23 22.93 24.48 7.58
CA LEU A 23 23.39 24.81 8.93
C LEU A 23 22.21 24.66 9.91
N SER A 24 22.29 23.63 10.75
CA SER A 24 21.62 23.55 12.04
C SER A 24 22.30 24.49 13.04
N ALA A 25 21.56 25.06 13.99
CA ALA A 25 21.74 24.82 15.44
C ALA A 25 21.14 25.93 16.33
N CYS A 26 20.83 25.49 17.55
CA CYS A 26 20.73 26.22 18.81
C CYS A 26 19.39 26.81 19.23
N GLY A 27 18.83 26.19 20.28
CA GLY A 27 17.80 26.71 21.14
C GLY A 27 17.46 25.70 22.23
N ARG A 28 18.36 25.50 23.20
CA ARG A 28 18.14 24.79 24.47
C ARG A 28 18.34 25.80 25.58
N GLU A 29 17.37 25.90 26.47
CA GLU A 29 17.36 26.46 27.85
C GLU A 29 15.89 26.38 28.31
N ASP A 30 15.50 26.28 29.56
CA ASP A 30 15.96 25.56 30.75
C ASP A 30 14.79 25.70 31.75
N GLY A 31 14.72 24.81 32.74
CA GLY A 31 14.14 25.13 34.05
C GLY A 31 12.62 25.09 34.25
N GLY A 32 12.17 24.25 35.18
CA GLY A 32 10.79 24.29 35.68
C GLY A 32 10.42 23.13 36.59
N GLU A 33 11.12 22.99 37.71
CA GLU A 33 10.80 22.08 38.80
C GLU A 33 9.43 22.38 39.43
N GLY A 34 8.68 21.35 39.79
CA GLY A 34 7.41 21.51 40.51
C GLY A 34 6.68 20.18 40.77
N MET A 35 7.04 19.53 41.88
CA MET A 35 6.30 18.45 42.55
C MET A 35 6.30 18.80 44.06
N PRO A 36 5.49 18.18 44.95
CA PRO A 36 4.54 17.08 44.77
C PRO A 36 3.21 17.15 45.59
N SER A 37 2.42 16.08 45.46
CA SER A 37 1.54 15.44 46.45
C SER A 37 0.19 16.05 46.82
N ALA A 38 -0.88 15.27 46.60
CA ALA A 38 -1.75 14.81 47.68
C ALA A 38 -2.62 13.62 47.25
N SER A 39 -2.60 12.59 48.08
CA SER A 39 -3.36 11.34 48.00
C SER A 39 -4.83 11.55 48.41
N GLY A 40 -5.72 10.72 47.88
CA GLY A 40 -7.10 10.58 48.35
C GLY A 40 -7.67 9.22 48.00
N PHE A 41 -7.47 8.25 48.90
CA PHE A 41 -8.15 6.95 48.89
C PHE A 41 -9.49 7.10 49.63
N ALA A 42 -10.59 6.61 49.05
CA ALA A 42 -11.74 6.09 49.80
C ALA A 42 -12.62 5.20 48.91
N ALA A 43 -12.85 3.97 49.37
CA ALA A 43 -13.69 2.95 48.75
C ALA A 43 -15.14 3.02 49.28
N SER A 44 -16.12 2.53 48.50
CA SER A 44 -17.08 1.50 48.93
C SER A 44 -18.15 1.16 47.87
N PRO A 45 -18.79 -0.03 47.99
CA PRO A 45 -19.38 -0.78 46.87
C PRO A 45 -20.90 -0.59 46.73
N GLY A 46 -21.44 -0.98 45.57
CA GLY A 46 -22.88 -1.01 45.33
C GLY A 46 -23.27 -1.86 44.12
N SER A 47 -23.76 -3.07 44.42
CA SER A 47 -24.82 -3.82 43.74
C SER A 47 -24.81 -4.02 42.22
N THR A 48 -24.60 -5.29 41.86
CA THR A 48 -25.39 -6.10 40.92
C THR A 48 -26.32 -5.37 39.95
N GLU A 49 -25.95 -5.37 38.66
CA GLU A 49 -26.93 -5.63 37.60
C GLU A 49 -26.30 -6.50 36.52
N SER A 50 -27.01 -7.58 36.21
CA SER A 50 -26.64 -8.62 35.28
C SER A 50 -26.75 -8.09 33.85
N ALA A 51 -25.65 -7.57 33.30
CA ALA A 51 -25.53 -7.44 31.86
C ALA A 51 -25.03 -8.79 31.32
N ALA A 52 -25.93 -9.54 30.69
CA ALA A 52 -25.56 -10.63 29.80
C ALA A 52 -24.42 -10.14 28.88
N PRO A 53 -23.37 -10.93 28.63
CA PRO A 53 -22.42 -10.57 27.59
C PRO A 53 -23.24 -10.51 26.30
N ALA A 54 -23.49 -9.29 25.82
CA ALA A 54 -23.87 -9.07 24.45
C ALA A 54 -22.87 -9.88 23.64
N ALA A 55 -23.38 -10.87 22.90
CA ALA A 55 -22.59 -11.60 21.94
C ALA A 55 -21.90 -10.51 21.11
N SER A 56 -20.59 -10.37 21.32
CA SER A 56 -19.78 -9.57 20.43
C SER A 56 -20.00 -10.23 19.09
N GLU A 57 -20.76 -9.57 18.22
CA GLU A 57 -20.76 -9.89 16.80
C GLU A 57 -19.29 -9.95 16.44
N THR A 58 -18.82 -11.18 16.27
CA THR A 58 -17.45 -11.45 15.92
C THR A 58 -17.37 -10.89 14.52
N ALA A 59 -16.82 -9.67 14.40
CA ALA A 59 -16.59 -9.04 13.12
C ALA A 59 -15.97 -10.11 12.22
N PRO A 60 -16.47 -10.29 10.98
CA PRO A 60 -16.03 -11.37 10.12
C PRO A 60 -14.50 -11.41 10.09
N ALA A 61 -13.94 -12.62 10.21
CA ALA A 61 -12.49 -12.80 10.28
C ALA A 61 -11.85 -12.21 9.02
N ALA A 62 -10.77 -11.45 9.18
CA ALA A 62 -10.03 -10.91 8.05
C ALA A 62 -9.50 -12.05 7.16
N ASP A 63 -9.60 -11.90 5.85
CA ASP A 63 -8.96 -12.83 4.92
C ASP A 63 -7.45 -12.63 5.03
N SER A 64 -6.72 -13.72 5.26
CA SER A 64 -5.26 -13.72 5.48
C SER A 64 -4.56 -14.48 4.37
N PHE A 65 -3.55 -13.86 3.79
CA PHE A 65 -2.79 -14.37 2.65
C PHE A 65 -1.30 -14.30 2.94
N GLU A 66 -0.57 -15.30 2.43
CA GLU A 66 0.88 -15.29 2.37
C GLU A 66 1.30 -15.49 0.91
N LEU A 67 1.90 -14.46 0.33
CA LEU A 67 2.25 -14.39 -1.08
C LEU A 67 3.76 -14.22 -1.20
N LYS A 68 4.35 -14.93 -2.16
CA LYS A 68 5.75 -14.74 -2.55
C LYS A 68 5.82 -13.90 -3.81
N ALA A 69 6.91 -13.16 -3.96
CA ALA A 69 7.23 -12.52 -5.24
C ALA A 69 7.38 -13.62 -6.30
N ASP A 70 6.60 -13.51 -7.36
CA ASP A 70 6.48 -14.52 -8.42
C ASP A 70 7.21 -14.07 -9.69
N ARG A 71 7.02 -12.80 -10.07
CA ARG A 71 7.57 -12.22 -11.29
C ARG A 71 7.73 -10.71 -11.16
N THR A 72 8.39 -10.11 -12.15
CA THR A 72 8.43 -8.66 -12.32
C THR A 72 7.78 -8.26 -13.63
N GLU A 73 7.12 -7.10 -13.62
CA GLU A 73 6.41 -6.53 -14.76
C GLU A 73 6.91 -5.10 -15.01
N PRO A 74 7.05 -4.67 -16.28
CA PRO A 74 7.35 -3.27 -16.56
C PRO A 74 6.24 -2.37 -16.04
N PRO A 75 6.54 -1.10 -15.67
CA PRO A 75 5.49 -0.16 -15.31
C PRO A 75 4.54 0.05 -16.50
N PRO A 76 3.24 0.28 -16.24
CA PRO A 76 2.30 0.65 -17.28
C PRO A 76 2.79 1.87 -18.06
N GLU A 77 2.49 1.90 -19.36
CA GLU A 77 2.94 3.01 -20.21
C GLU A 77 2.46 4.36 -19.67
N GLY A 78 3.39 5.29 -19.46
CA GLY A 78 3.11 6.62 -18.90
C GLY A 78 2.98 6.68 -17.37
N ALA A 79 3.11 5.56 -16.65
CA ALA A 79 3.19 5.57 -15.19
C ALA A 79 4.52 6.21 -14.74
N LYS A 80 4.43 7.26 -13.92
CA LYS A 80 5.59 7.79 -13.20
C LYS A 80 5.74 6.99 -11.91
N LEU A 81 6.71 6.08 -11.88
CA LEU A 81 7.10 5.45 -10.63
C LEU A 81 7.97 6.41 -9.83
N GLU A 82 7.70 6.55 -8.54
CA GLU A 82 8.61 7.27 -7.65
C GLU A 82 9.91 6.48 -7.52
N PRO A 83 11.07 7.09 -7.80
CA PRO A 83 12.34 6.40 -7.71
C PRO A 83 12.60 6.01 -6.24
N MET A 84 12.87 4.72 -6.03
CA MET A 84 13.24 4.17 -4.73
C MET A 84 14.74 3.91 -4.72
N GLY A 85 15.46 4.56 -3.80
CA GLY A 85 16.90 4.35 -3.62
C GLY A 85 17.20 2.99 -2.98
N GLU A 86 18.41 2.47 -3.18
CA GLU A 86 18.87 1.21 -2.58
C GLU A 86 18.96 1.26 -1.06
N ASP A 87 19.03 2.47 -0.51
CA ASP A 87 18.98 2.78 0.92
C ASP A 87 17.56 2.72 1.51
N ASN A 88 16.52 2.69 0.66
CA ASN A 88 15.15 2.58 1.14
C ASN A 88 14.89 1.17 1.70
N PRO A 89 14.31 1.04 2.90
CA PRO A 89 13.98 -0.25 3.51
C PRO A 89 13.08 -1.14 2.64
N LEU A 90 12.23 -0.55 1.81
CA LEU A 90 11.28 -1.22 0.93
C LEU A 90 11.91 -1.61 -0.42
N TYR A 91 13.17 -1.25 -0.65
CA TYR A 91 13.83 -1.49 -1.93
C TYR A 91 14.03 -2.98 -2.20
N ILE A 92 13.44 -3.43 -3.30
CA ILE A 92 13.67 -4.76 -3.87
C ILE A 92 14.46 -4.56 -5.16
N ALA A 93 15.69 -5.10 -5.21
CA ALA A 93 16.55 -4.94 -6.37
C ALA A 93 15.88 -5.52 -7.64
N PRO A 94 16.06 -4.89 -8.81
CA PRO A 94 15.42 -5.35 -10.03
C PRO A 94 15.73 -6.81 -10.38
N GLY A 95 14.72 -7.55 -10.86
CA GLY A 95 14.80 -8.97 -11.20
C GLY A 95 14.96 -9.89 -10.00
N ARG A 96 14.83 -9.39 -8.77
CA ARG A 96 14.88 -10.20 -7.55
C ARG A 96 13.48 -10.58 -7.07
N LEU A 97 13.35 -11.83 -6.65
CA LEU A 97 12.10 -12.43 -6.16
C LEU A 97 12.25 -12.96 -4.72
N ASP A 98 13.26 -12.48 -3.98
CA ASP A 98 13.48 -12.82 -2.56
C ASP A 98 12.66 -11.96 -1.61
N ALA A 99 11.41 -11.68 -1.99
CA ALA A 99 10.45 -10.96 -1.18
C ALA A 99 9.18 -11.78 -0.98
N SER A 100 8.53 -11.58 0.15
CA SER A 100 7.21 -12.14 0.44
C SER A 100 6.37 -11.15 1.23
N ILE A 101 5.06 -11.27 1.12
CA ILE A 101 4.11 -10.45 1.85
C ILE A 101 3.10 -11.35 2.54
N ARG A 102 2.96 -11.15 3.85
CA ARG A 102 1.82 -11.67 4.61
C ARG A 102 0.87 -10.51 4.86
N ILE A 103 -0.39 -10.66 4.47
CA ILE A 103 -1.39 -9.60 4.60
C ILE A 103 -2.71 -10.19 5.10
N GLY A 104 -3.29 -9.55 6.10
CA GLY A 104 -4.67 -9.75 6.49
C GLY A 104 -5.46 -8.50 6.15
N PHE A 105 -6.52 -8.61 5.37
CA PHE A 105 -7.38 -7.45 5.09
C PHE A 105 -8.87 -7.79 5.15
N ARG A 106 -9.66 -6.74 5.29
CA ARG A 106 -11.12 -6.75 5.22
C ARG A 106 -11.56 -5.65 4.28
N LEU A 107 -12.58 -5.97 3.50
CA LEU A 107 -13.26 -5.02 2.62
C LEU A 107 -14.54 -4.57 3.31
N ASP A 108 -14.70 -3.26 3.45
CA ASP A 108 -15.91 -2.62 3.93
C ASP A 108 -16.49 -1.75 2.81
N LYS A 109 -17.82 -1.66 2.71
CA LYS A 109 -18.47 -0.79 1.72
C LYS A 109 -18.83 0.53 2.37
N ARG A 110 -18.24 1.62 1.88
CA ARG A 110 -18.47 2.98 2.37
C ARG A 110 -18.86 3.89 1.21
N GLY A 111 -20.16 4.13 1.09
CA GLY A 111 -20.72 4.83 -0.06
C GLY A 111 -20.56 4.03 -1.36
N ASP A 112 -20.06 4.69 -2.41
CA ASP A 112 -19.84 4.10 -3.75
C ASP A 112 -18.53 3.31 -3.86
N PHE A 113 -17.74 3.23 -2.79
CA PHE A 113 -16.41 2.63 -2.79
C PHE A 113 -16.29 1.50 -1.77
N LEU A 114 -15.41 0.55 -2.08
CA LEU A 114 -14.91 -0.40 -1.10
C LEU A 114 -13.66 0.19 -0.43
N ILE A 115 -13.61 0.15 0.89
CA ILE A 115 -12.43 0.52 1.68
C ILE A 115 -11.76 -0.75 2.18
N ALA A 116 -10.45 -0.81 2.04
CA ALA A 116 -9.65 -1.90 2.58
C ALA A 116 -9.01 -1.46 3.90
N GLU A 117 -9.22 -2.26 4.95
CA GLU A 117 -8.47 -2.15 6.19
C GLU A 117 -7.66 -3.42 6.41
N GLY A 118 -6.51 -3.32 7.05
CA GLY A 118 -5.67 -4.48 7.24
C GLY A 118 -4.31 -4.18 7.82
N SER A 119 -3.56 -5.24 8.03
CA SER A 119 -2.15 -5.15 8.40
C SER A 119 -1.38 -6.31 7.80
N GLY A 120 -0.07 -6.13 7.71
CA GLY A 120 0.76 -7.16 7.14
C GLY A 120 2.23 -6.98 7.48
N THR A 121 3.03 -7.82 6.84
CA THR A 121 4.49 -7.77 6.91
C THR A 121 5.02 -8.01 5.52
N LEU A 122 5.81 -7.06 5.03
CA LEU A 122 6.63 -7.21 3.83
C LEU A 122 8.01 -7.71 4.27
N THR A 123 8.40 -8.89 3.81
CA THR A 123 9.74 -9.43 4.04
C THR A 123 10.57 -9.20 2.77
N VAL A 124 11.71 -8.52 2.91
CA VAL A 124 12.69 -8.33 1.83
C VAL A 124 14.02 -8.90 2.29
N GLY A 125 14.46 -10.01 1.68
CA GLY A 125 15.65 -10.73 2.11
C GLY A 125 15.53 -11.25 3.54
N LYS A 126 16.20 -10.58 4.50
CA LYS A 126 16.18 -10.91 5.94
C LYS A 126 15.46 -9.85 6.79
N ARG A 127 14.85 -8.85 6.17
CA ARG A 127 14.20 -7.74 6.86
C ARG A 127 12.69 -7.91 6.80
N ASP A 128 12.06 -7.84 7.96
CA ASP A 128 10.60 -7.83 8.09
C ASP A 128 10.12 -6.40 8.35
N ILE A 129 9.18 -5.94 7.53
CA ILE A 129 8.67 -4.57 7.54
C ILE A 129 7.18 -4.64 7.83
N PRO A 130 6.78 -4.47 9.10
CA PRO A 130 5.37 -4.49 9.47
C PRO A 130 4.68 -3.21 8.99
N PHE A 131 3.49 -3.35 8.43
CA PHE A 131 2.69 -2.23 7.92
C PHE A 131 1.22 -2.34 8.32
N THR A 132 0.51 -1.22 8.24
CA THR A 132 -0.96 -1.13 8.26
C THR A 132 -1.46 -0.57 6.96
N LEU A 133 -2.63 -1.01 6.51
CA LEU A 133 -3.35 -0.35 5.43
C LEU A 133 -4.11 0.85 5.98
N ASP A 134 -3.98 1.99 5.33
CA ASP A 134 -4.73 3.19 5.65
C ASP A 134 -6.19 3.03 5.16
N GLN A 135 -7.16 3.57 5.90
CA GLN A 135 -8.57 3.65 5.53
C GLN A 135 -8.83 4.54 4.30
N THR A 136 -7.83 5.29 3.84
CA THR A 136 -7.85 5.99 2.56
C THR A 136 -7.66 5.05 1.37
N SER A 137 -7.32 3.78 1.59
CA SER A 137 -7.27 2.74 0.56
C SER A 137 -8.66 2.52 -0.03
N VAL A 138 -8.83 2.88 -1.30
CA VAL A 138 -10.11 2.84 -2.00
C VAL A 138 -10.05 1.90 -3.20
N MET A 139 -11.04 1.03 -3.27
CA MET A 139 -11.17 -0.09 -4.18
C MET A 139 -12.47 0.00 -4.98
N ARG A 140 -12.46 -0.58 -6.19
CA ARG A 140 -13.62 -0.69 -7.08
C ARG A 140 -13.93 -2.15 -7.38
N THR A 141 -15.17 -2.41 -7.81
CA THR A 141 -15.59 -3.72 -8.32
C THR A 141 -15.85 -3.65 -9.83
N ALA A 142 -15.57 -4.75 -10.52
CA ALA A 142 -15.95 -4.97 -11.90
C ALA A 142 -16.35 -6.44 -12.09
N SER A 143 -17.32 -6.72 -12.96
CA SER A 143 -17.73 -8.10 -13.24
C SER A 143 -16.65 -8.81 -14.05
N LEU A 144 -16.26 -9.99 -13.58
CA LEU A 144 -15.54 -10.98 -14.38
C LEU A 144 -16.56 -11.89 -15.10
N SER A 145 -16.05 -12.82 -15.90
CA SER A 145 -16.89 -13.83 -16.55
C SER A 145 -17.68 -14.67 -15.52
N GLY A 146 -18.95 -14.95 -15.84
CA GLY A 146 -19.88 -15.66 -14.96
C GLY A 146 -20.38 -14.76 -13.82
N ASP A 147 -20.56 -15.34 -12.64
CA ASP A 147 -21.00 -14.64 -11.42
C ASP A 147 -19.80 -14.21 -10.54
N ARG A 148 -18.63 -13.98 -11.14
CA ARG A 148 -17.41 -13.59 -10.41
C ARG A 148 -17.20 -12.09 -10.45
N GLU A 149 -16.73 -11.51 -9.35
CA GLU A 149 -16.35 -10.10 -9.28
C GLU A 149 -14.84 -9.93 -9.08
N LEU A 150 -14.27 -8.94 -9.76
CA LEU A 150 -12.91 -8.45 -9.51
C LEU A 150 -13.00 -7.22 -8.62
N VAL A 151 -12.32 -7.27 -7.47
CA VAL A 151 -12.01 -6.12 -6.64
C VAL A 151 -10.60 -5.64 -6.98
N PHE A 152 -10.45 -4.37 -7.38
CA PHE A 152 -9.17 -3.83 -7.83
C PHE A 152 -9.01 -2.33 -7.50
N GLY A 153 -7.75 -1.89 -7.35
CA GLY A 153 -7.45 -0.56 -6.84
C GLY A 153 -6.09 -0.47 -6.15
N ALA A 154 -5.84 0.67 -5.50
CA ALA A 154 -4.61 0.94 -4.79
C ALA A 154 -4.81 0.89 -3.27
N LEU A 155 -3.92 0.17 -2.59
CA LEU A 155 -3.85 0.11 -1.14
C LEU A 155 -2.70 0.99 -0.67
N GLN A 156 -3.00 2.00 0.15
CA GLN A 156 -1.98 2.79 0.81
C GLN A 156 -1.57 2.09 2.11
N ALA A 157 -0.28 1.89 2.28
CA ALA A 157 0.29 1.23 3.44
C ALA A 157 1.30 2.14 4.14
N ASP A 158 1.24 2.15 5.46
CA ASP A 158 2.17 2.86 6.32
C ASP A 158 2.97 1.85 7.14
N THR A 159 4.29 1.99 7.12
CA THR A 159 5.16 1.16 7.93
C THR A 159 5.03 1.55 9.40
N LYS A 160 5.00 0.56 10.31
CA LYS A 160 4.80 0.82 11.75
C LYS A 160 6.07 1.32 12.45
N THR A 161 7.22 0.93 11.93
CA THR A 161 8.53 1.10 12.60
C THR A 161 9.42 2.13 11.92
N GLU A 162 9.10 2.52 10.69
CA GLU A 162 9.86 3.48 9.90
C GLU A 162 8.90 4.57 9.39
N PRO A 163 9.33 5.83 9.18
CA PRO A 163 8.47 6.86 8.60
C PRO A 163 8.44 6.71 7.07
N ALA A 164 7.92 5.58 6.60
CA ALA A 164 7.78 5.28 5.18
C ALA A 164 6.36 4.81 4.88
N SER A 165 5.83 5.32 3.77
CA SER A 165 4.54 4.94 3.21
C SER A 165 4.74 4.45 1.79
N PHE A 166 3.91 3.51 1.36
CA PHE A 166 4.00 2.91 0.04
C PHE A 166 2.65 2.38 -0.41
N ALA A 167 2.50 2.20 -1.72
CA ALA A 167 1.24 1.74 -2.30
C ALA A 167 1.39 0.36 -2.94
N PHE A 168 0.41 -0.50 -2.69
CA PHE A 168 0.19 -1.70 -3.49
C PHE A 168 -0.90 -1.43 -4.52
N ARG A 169 -0.81 -2.07 -5.67
CA ARG A 169 -2.02 -2.35 -6.46
C ARG A 169 -2.53 -3.72 -6.07
N MET A 170 -3.83 -3.84 -5.85
CA MET A 170 -4.47 -5.11 -5.52
C MET A 170 -5.39 -5.54 -6.64
N ARG A 171 -5.39 -6.86 -6.88
CA ARG A 171 -6.40 -7.59 -7.65
C ARG A 171 -6.90 -8.74 -6.80
N PHE A 172 -8.20 -8.80 -6.54
CA PHE A 172 -8.78 -9.81 -5.67
C PHE A 172 -10.11 -10.32 -6.25
N VAL A 173 -10.28 -11.64 -6.28
CA VAL A 173 -11.54 -12.30 -6.66
C VAL A 173 -12.15 -12.93 -5.40
N PRO A 174 -13.17 -12.33 -4.79
CA PRO A 174 -13.71 -12.78 -3.50
C PRO A 174 -14.21 -14.22 -3.50
N GLU A 175 -14.82 -14.66 -4.60
CA GLU A 175 -15.47 -15.97 -4.70
C GLU A 175 -14.46 -17.12 -4.65
N THR A 176 -13.28 -16.92 -5.26
CA THR A 176 -12.20 -17.91 -5.32
C THR A 176 -11.10 -17.64 -4.31
N LYS A 177 -11.14 -16.50 -3.61
CA LYS A 177 -10.08 -16.00 -2.72
C LYS A 177 -8.73 -15.87 -3.42
N GLU A 178 -8.73 -15.55 -4.70
CA GLU A 178 -7.51 -15.34 -5.47
C GLU A 178 -7.05 -13.90 -5.31
N LEU A 179 -5.78 -13.71 -4.94
CA LEU A 179 -5.20 -12.42 -4.63
C LEU A 179 -3.88 -12.23 -5.36
N GLU A 180 -3.71 -11.06 -5.95
CA GLU A 180 -2.43 -10.59 -6.43
C GLU A 180 -2.17 -9.16 -5.96
N LEU A 181 -0.94 -8.91 -5.52
CA LEU A 181 -0.46 -7.58 -5.13
C LEU A 181 0.71 -7.17 -6.02
N ARG A 182 0.74 -5.92 -6.44
CA ARG A 182 1.89 -5.33 -7.13
C ARG A 182 2.48 -4.19 -6.35
N LEU A 183 3.80 -4.23 -6.16
CA LEU A 183 4.57 -3.20 -5.49
C LEU A 183 5.59 -2.60 -6.45
N SER A 184 5.64 -1.28 -6.52
CA SER A 184 6.70 -0.59 -7.27
C SER A 184 8.01 -0.59 -6.48
N ASN A 185 9.11 -0.98 -7.12
CA ASN A 185 10.47 -0.74 -6.60
C ASN A 185 11.12 0.53 -7.21
N GLY A 186 10.32 1.37 -7.85
CA GLY A 186 10.77 2.59 -8.54
C GLY A 186 11.34 2.37 -9.95
N LYS A 187 11.46 1.12 -10.41
CA LYS A 187 11.89 0.77 -11.78
C LYS A 187 10.88 -0.15 -12.48
N GLU A 188 10.37 -1.13 -11.77
CA GLU A 188 9.42 -2.14 -12.22
C GLU A 188 8.40 -2.44 -11.12
N LEU A 189 7.39 -3.24 -11.47
CA LEU A 189 6.41 -3.77 -10.53
C LEU A 189 6.84 -5.18 -10.12
N ILE A 190 7.02 -5.39 -8.82
CA ILE A 190 7.17 -6.71 -8.22
C ILE A 190 5.78 -7.27 -7.98
N VAL A 191 5.51 -8.46 -8.52
CA VAL A 191 4.20 -9.10 -8.43
C VAL A 191 4.23 -10.21 -7.39
N PHE A 192 3.30 -10.16 -6.44
CA PHE A 192 3.12 -11.13 -5.38
C PHE A 192 1.82 -11.90 -5.59
N GLY A 193 1.91 -13.22 -5.62
CA GLY A 193 0.79 -14.10 -5.92
C GLY A 193 0.62 -14.34 -7.43
N SER A 194 -0.09 -15.41 -7.74
CA SER A 194 -0.45 -15.80 -9.09
C SER A 194 -1.71 -16.67 -9.02
N SER A 195 -2.61 -16.49 -9.97
CA SER A 195 -3.85 -17.25 -10.08
C SER A 195 -4.15 -17.51 -11.56
N ASP A 196 -4.52 -18.76 -11.86
CA ASP A 196 -4.92 -19.17 -13.21
C ASP A 196 -6.15 -18.40 -13.69
N THR A 197 -7.09 -18.06 -12.80
CA THR A 197 -8.26 -17.25 -13.12
C THR A 197 -7.87 -15.83 -13.53
N LEU A 198 -6.98 -15.19 -12.77
CA LEU A 198 -6.50 -13.84 -13.07
C LEU A 198 -5.72 -13.83 -14.39
N ALA A 199 -4.88 -14.84 -14.64
CA ALA A 199 -4.16 -15.01 -15.89
C ALA A 199 -5.11 -15.25 -17.09
N ALA A 200 -6.11 -16.12 -16.93
CA ALA A 200 -7.08 -16.40 -18.00
C ALA A 200 -7.97 -15.20 -18.37
N ASN A 201 -8.06 -14.18 -17.51
CA ASN A 201 -8.85 -12.97 -17.74
C ASN A 201 -7.97 -11.72 -17.78
N GLU A 202 -6.66 -11.86 -18.06
CA GLU A 202 -5.67 -10.78 -18.01
C GLU A 202 -6.12 -9.52 -18.75
N GLU A 203 -6.61 -9.65 -19.99
CA GLU A 203 -7.10 -8.52 -20.79
C GLU A 203 -8.20 -7.70 -20.09
N LYS A 204 -9.18 -8.38 -19.48
CA LYS A 204 -10.28 -7.71 -18.75
C LYS A 204 -9.79 -7.05 -17.48
N VAL A 205 -8.82 -7.69 -16.83
CA VAL A 205 -8.20 -7.18 -15.61
C VAL A 205 -7.36 -5.94 -15.92
N GLU A 206 -6.61 -5.94 -17.04
CA GLU A 206 -5.87 -4.78 -17.53
C GLU A 206 -6.80 -3.64 -17.94
N GLU A 207 -7.91 -3.93 -18.63
CA GLU A 207 -8.93 -2.92 -18.97
C GLU A 207 -9.54 -2.29 -17.71
N ALA A 208 -9.87 -3.12 -16.71
CA ALA A 208 -10.37 -2.67 -15.42
C ALA A 208 -9.34 -1.76 -14.72
N GLU A 209 -8.07 -2.16 -14.68
CA GLU A 209 -6.99 -1.33 -14.15
C GLU A 209 -6.79 -0.03 -14.93
N ALA A 210 -6.88 -0.04 -16.26
CA ALA A 210 -6.69 1.15 -17.10
C ALA A 210 -7.81 2.19 -16.90
N ALA A 211 -9.03 1.73 -16.63
CA ALA A 211 -10.14 2.60 -16.23
C ALA A 211 -9.88 3.27 -14.86
N TYR A 212 -9.05 2.66 -14.02
CA TYR A 212 -8.61 3.22 -12.75
C TYR A 212 -7.26 3.91 -12.87
N ARG A 213 -7.30 5.21 -13.18
CA ARG A 213 -6.14 6.07 -12.96
C ARG A 213 -6.15 6.55 -11.50
N PRO A 214 -5.13 6.25 -10.68
CA PRO A 214 -4.98 6.94 -9.41
C PRO A 214 -4.86 8.43 -9.70
N VAL A 215 -5.72 9.26 -9.09
CA VAL A 215 -5.61 10.71 -9.22
C VAL A 215 -4.41 11.14 -8.38
N PRO A 216 -3.30 11.61 -8.98
CA PRO A 216 -2.18 12.10 -8.20
C PRO A 216 -2.61 13.43 -7.57
N GLY A 217 -2.65 13.51 -6.24
CA GLY A 217 -2.87 14.77 -5.51
C GLY A 217 -4.33 15.10 -5.16
N ALA A 218 -5.23 14.12 -5.07
CA ALA A 218 -6.49 14.34 -4.36
C ALA A 218 -6.22 14.40 -2.84
N SER A 219 -5.78 15.56 -2.35
CA SER A 219 -6.03 15.93 -0.95
C SER A 219 -7.52 15.74 -0.69
N PRO A 220 -7.93 15.17 0.46
CA PRO A 220 -9.34 15.13 0.80
C PRO A 220 -9.85 16.57 0.79
N ALA A 221 -10.86 16.83 -0.04
CA ALA A 221 -11.63 18.06 0.07
C ALA A 221 -12.26 18.05 1.46
N SER A 222 -11.67 18.81 2.38
CA SER A 222 -12.26 19.13 3.67
C SER A 222 -13.65 19.69 3.39
N SER A 223 -14.68 18.93 3.72
CA SER A 223 -16.08 19.38 3.76
C SER A 223 -16.52 19.42 5.21
#